data_AF-A0A7I7LN42-F1
#
_entry.id   AF-A0A7I7LN42-F1
#
_cell.length_a   1.000
_cell.length_b   1.000
_cell.length_c   1.000
_cell.angle_alpha   90.00
_cell.angle_beta   90.00
_cell.angle_gamma   90.00
#
_symmetry.space_group_name_H-M   'P 1'
#
loop_
_entity.id
_entity.type
_entity.pdbx_description
1 polymer ?
#
loop_
_entity_poly.entity_id
_entity_poly.type
_entity_poly.pdbx_seq_one_letter_code
_entity_poly.pdbx_strand_id
1 'polypeptide(L)'
;MQTLGWRGYVERNRVAALMRDVRFLRIGEGPSEALLTELGARLAARSDTVYDWMASRGSGRDAANRLREIVDELAAHTSVNNFHDLGRLGGWAILAAVAPQGSAAQALIERGWRFERTKVGGRNEHASGYEQALPAYADAVGTLDEFLAGDAEVDPTLHPLRRREAEPIVGPRRPGGDHSIHELVAAQIERTPQAIAIEDAGGATVTYAELGERVDAFAEHLAAAGVRPGDAIGVFLGRSVHLAVAALAIARSGAVVVVLNPTHPSARVADMITDAGVSRVVVDDQTRPLVPVNAPELIAADRAGAAVASMPPPQLDPAEPAYLNFTSGSTGRPKAVTSSHRAFCNQLLWRRDEFGLGGDDALLQTAAPTFDIFMWEIFGPLVAGARLVFNPGEWDPHSIVQRVRQSSITMLQIVPSQLDVLLEEPDLGQCMTLRYVFCGGEPLSLALCRRFAAVLPHAELVNLYGPTETTIDATFWRVEVADEASWASIGRPIANVCLYVVDPEGALAAPGGRRRAVDRRCRRHDGLPRLPGHHRAAFPPRRPLRASRCPGLSHR
;
A
#
# COMPACT_ATOMS: atom_id res chain seq x y z
N MET A 1 6.13 26.43 37.99
CA MET A 1 5.59 25.40 38.91
C MET A 1 4.13 25.18 38.52
N GLN A 2 3.73 24.00 38.02
CA GLN A 2 3.39 22.79 38.80
C GLN A 2 2.02 22.94 39.51
N THR A 3 1.11 21.96 39.59
CA THR A 3 0.96 20.60 39.00
C THR A 3 -0.46 20.12 39.31
N LEU A 4 -0.99 19.15 38.54
CA LEU A 4 -2.14 18.22 38.77
C LEU A 4 -3.06 18.24 37.53
N GLY A 5 -2.99 17.31 36.58
CA GLY A 5 -2.21 16.07 36.52
C GLY A 5 -3.07 14.82 36.70
N TRP A 6 -3.75 14.41 35.61
CA TRP A 6 -4.18 13.03 35.25
C TRP A 6 -5.10 12.22 36.21
N ARG A 7 -5.21 12.53 37.51
CA ARG A 7 -5.92 11.67 38.49
C ARG A 7 -7.45 11.71 38.40
N GLY A 8 -8.05 12.83 38.04
CA GLY A 8 -9.52 12.99 38.01
C GLY A 8 -10.26 12.08 37.02
N TYR A 9 -9.56 11.50 36.05
CA TYR A 9 -10.15 10.58 35.07
C TYR A 9 -10.14 9.11 35.54
N VAL A 10 -9.36 8.78 36.56
CA VAL A 10 -9.16 7.38 37.02
C VAL A 10 -10.30 6.90 37.93
N GLU A 11 -10.96 7.79 38.67
CA GLU A 11 -11.99 7.38 39.65
C GLU A 11 -13.28 6.83 39.04
N ARG A 12 -13.53 7.07 37.74
CA ARG A 12 -14.76 6.61 37.07
C ARG A 12 -14.80 5.10 36.74
N ASN A 13 -13.72 4.36 37.02
CA ASN A 13 -13.61 2.92 36.75
C ASN A 13 -13.57 2.03 38.03
N ARG A 14 -14.34 2.40 39.08
CA ARG A 14 -14.48 1.58 40.30
C ARG A 14 -15.17 0.21 40.14
N VAL A 15 -15.68 -0.13 38.95
CA VAL A 15 -16.30 -1.44 38.66
C VAL A 15 -15.30 -2.61 38.76
N ALA A 16 -14.01 -2.36 38.55
CA ALA A 16 -12.96 -3.38 38.68
C ALA A 16 -12.72 -3.87 40.13
N ALA A 17 -13.29 -3.20 41.14
CA ALA A 17 -13.18 -3.61 42.55
C ALA A 17 -14.27 -4.61 42.98
N LEU A 18 -15.40 -4.68 42.26
CA LEU A 18 -16.56 -5.52 42.65
C LEU A 18 -16.49 -6.98 42.13
N MET A 19 -15.46 -7.32 41.34
CA MET A 19 -15.32 -8.61 40.66
C MET A 19 -14.34 -9.58 41.35
N ARG A 20 -13.81 -9.26 42.53
CA ARG A 20 -12.76 -10.08 43.18
C ARG A 20 -13.26 -11.35 43.87
N ASP A 21 -14.55 -11.46 44.21
CA ASP A 21 -15.08 -12.53 45.07
C ASP A 21 -16.02 -13.54 44.38
N VAL A 22 -16.17 -13.50 43.05
CA VAL A 22 -16.95 -14.53 42.34
C VAL A 22 -16.03 -15.64 41.83
N ARG A 23 -16.08 -16.80 42.48
CA ARG A 23 -15.35 -18.03 42.09
C ARG A 23 -15.92 -18.61 40.78
N PHE A 24 -15.44 -18.13 39.63
CA PHE A 24 -15.63 -18.82 38.36
C PHE A 24 -14.54 -19.88 38.15
N LEU A 25 -14.95 -21.11 37.82
CA LEU A 25 -14.07 -22.20 37.39
C LEU A 25 -13.20 -21.76 36.20
N ARG A 26 -11.91 -22.11 36.23
CA ARG A 26 -10.97 -21.82 35.13
C ARG A 26 -11.38 -22.61 33.88
N ILE A 27 -11.95 -21.92 32.90
CA ILE A 27 -12.12 -22.46 31.54
C ILE A 27 -10.76 -22.36 30.85
N GLY A 28 -10.05 -23.48 30.73
CA GLY A 28 -8.69 -23.52 30.17
C GLY A 28 -7.99 -24.89 30.24
N GLU A 29 -8.44 -25.78 31.11
CA GLU A 29 -8.07 -27.19 31.09
C GLU A 29 -9.07 -27.97 30.23
N GLY A 30 -8.57 -28.88 29.38
CA GLY A 30 -9.41 -29.78 28.58
C GLY A 30 -10.09 -30.85 29.44
N PRO A 31 -10.91 -31.74 28.84
CA PRO A 31 -11.38 -32.93 29.54
C PRO A 31 -10.18 -33.71 30.11
N SER A 32 -10.28 -34.13 31.38
CA SER A 32 -9.18 -34.83 32.03
C SER A 32 -8.89 -36.17 31.36
N GLU A 33 -7.64 -36.62 31.43
CA GLU A 33 -7.19 -37.89 30.87
C GLU A 33 -8.01 -39.09 31.40
N ALA A 34 -8.44 -39.01 32.67
CA ALA A 34 -9.38 -39.97 33.26
C ALA A 34 -10.76 -39.96 32.59
N LEU A 35 -11.33 -38.79 32.28
CA LEU A 35 -12.62 -38.66 31.61
C LEU A 35 -12.55 -39.17 30.16
N LEU A 36 -11.45 -38.92 29.47
CA LEU A 36 -11.19 -39.45 28.12
C LEU A 36 -11.01 -40.97 28.13
N THR A 37 -10.31 -41.51 29.13
CA THR A 37 -10.13 -42.95 29.31
C THR A 37 -11.47 -43.65 29.60
N GLU A 38 -12.32 -43.07 30.44
CA GLU A 38 -13.64 -43.63 30.75
C GLU A 38 -14.60 -43.57 29.55
N LEU A 39 -14.58 -42.48 28.77
CA LEU A 39 -15.31 -42.39 27.51
C LEU A 39 -14.83 -43.43 26.48
N GLY A 40 -13.51 -43.60 26.35
CA GLY A 40 -12.91 -44.62 25.48
C GLY A 40 -13.34 -46.04 25.86
N ALA A 41 -13.32 -46.38 27.15
CA ALA A 41 -13.76 -47.68 27.65
C ALA A 41 -15.26 -47.94 27.41
N ARG A 42 -16.12 -46.92 27.58
CA ARG A 42 -17.57 -47.02 27.32
C ARG A 42 -17.91 -47.14 25.83
N LEU A 43 -17.11 -46.53 24.95
CA LEU A 43 -17.24 -46.68 23.49
C LEU A 43 -16.72 -48.04 23.02
N ALA A 44 -15.59 -48.51 23.54
CA ALA A 44 -15.07 -49.85 23.27
C ALA A 44 -16.05 -50.94 23.73
N ALA A 45 -16.74 -50.77 24.87
CA ALA A 45 -17.79 -51.69 25.31
C ALA A 45 -19.06 -51.71 24.43
N ARG A 46 -19.13 -50.87 23.40
CA ARG A 46 -20.17 -50.86 22.36
C ARG A 46 -19.59 -51.03 20.94
N SER A 47 -18.30 -51.39 20.80
CA SER A 47 -17.64 -51.40 19.49
C SER A 47 -18.28 -52.36 18.52
N ASP A 48 -18.62 -53.58 18.97
CA ASP A 48 -19.02 -54.67 18.09
C ASP A 48 -20.30 -54.33 17.30
N THR A 49 -21.26 -53.65 17.94
CA THR A 49 -22.49 -53.18 17.27
C THR A 49 -22.30 -51.94 16.39
N VAL A 50 -21.21 -51.20 16.55
CA VAL A 50 -20.83 -50.10 15.66
C VAL A 50 -20.09 -50.64 14.43
N TYR A 51 -19.17 -51.60 14.61
CA TYR A 51 -18.45 -52.27 13.54
C TYR A 51 -19.37 -53.07 12.61
N ASP A 52 -20.21 -53.97 13.16
CA ASP A 52 -21.15 -54.79 12.37
C ASP A 52 -22.16 -53.92 11.59
N TRP A 53 -22.47 -52.72 12.09
CA TRP A 53 -23.38 -51.78 11.43
C TRP A 53 -22.68 -50.97 10.33
N MET A 54 -21.49 -50.42 10.60
CA MET A 54 -20.69 -49.71 9.59
C MET A 54 -20.31 -50.62 8.41
N ALA A 55 -20.09 -51.91 8.65
CA ALA A 55 -19.83 -52.90 7.62
C ALA A 55 -21.07 -53.31 6.80
N SER A 56 -22.30 -53.03 7.25
CA SER A 56 -23.52 -53.60 6.65
C SER A 56 -24.40 -52.65 5.84
N ARG A 57 -24.34 -51.31 6.04
CA ARG A 57 -25.07 -50.34 5.17
C ARG A 57 -24.45 -48.94 5.06
N GLY A 58 -24.31 -48.48 3.82
CA GLY A 58 -24.36 -47.05 3.47
C GLY A 58 -22.99 -46.39 3.24
N SER A 59 -23.05 -45.20 2.64
CA SER A 59 -21.85 -44.41 2.33
C SER A 59 -21.20 -43.88 3.62
N GLY A 60 -19.93 -43.45 3.56
CA GLY A 60 -19.24 -42.85 4.73
C GLY A 60 -19.97 -41.65 5.34
N ARG A 61 -20.89 -41.02 4.60
CA ARG A 61 -21.78 -39.95 5.07
C ARG A 61 -22.81 -40.42 6.09
N ASP A 62 -23.33 -41.63 5.92
CA ASP A 62 -24.36 -42.22 6.78
C ASP A 62 -23.74 -42.68 8.11
N ALA A 63 -22.54 -43.25 8.04
CA ALA A 63 -21.73 -43.58 9.22
C ALA A 63 -21.39 -42.32 10.06
N ALA A 64 -20.97 -41.23 9.41
CA ALA A 64 -20.68 -39.95 10.07
C ALA A 64 -21.91 -39.27 10.69
N ASN A 65 -23.12 -39.58 10.21
CA ASN A 65 -24.37 -39.11 10.79
C ASN A 65 -24.77 -39.95 12.02
N ARG A 66 -24.69 -41.29 11.97
CA ARG A 66 -25.05 -42.13 13.12
C ARG A 66 -24.05 -42.02 14.28
N LEU A 67 -22.76 -41.81 13.99
CA LEU A 67 -21.76 -41.47 15.01
C LEU A 67 -22.09 -40.19 15.78
N ARG A 68 -22.68 -39.20 15.11
CA ARG A 68 -23.14 -37.94 15.71
C ARG A 68 -24.30 -38.20 16.68
N GLU A 69 -25.31 -38.94 16.22
CA GLU A 69 -26.47 -39.31 17.04
C GLU A 69 -26.09 -40.10 18.31
N ILE A 70 -25.15 -41.04 18.22
CA ILE A 70 -24.68 -41.80 19.39
C ILE A 70 -23.98 -40.90 20.42
N VAL A 71 -23.24 -39.88 19.97
CA VAL A 71 -22.62 -38.90 20.87
C VAL A 71 -23.65 -37.97 21.49
N ASP A 72 -24.66 -37.55 20.72
CA ASP A 72 -25.75 -36.70 21.22
C ASP A 72 -26.65 -37.45 22.23
N GLU A 73 -26.92 -38.75 22.01
CA GLU A 73 -27.58 -39.64 22.98
C GLU A 73 -26.78 -39.76 24.30
N LEU A 74 -25.44 -39.89 24.23
CA LEU A 74 -24.58 -39.92 25.41
C LEU A 74 -24.50 -38.57 26.14
N ALA A 75 -24.58 -37.46 25.41
CA ALA A 75 -24.60 -36.11 25.97
C ALA A 75 -25.89 -35.84 26.79
N ALA A 76 -27.03 -36.40 26.37
CA ALA A 76 -28.34 -36.21 27.03
C ALA A 76 -28.42 -36.73 28.47
N HIS A 77 -27.42 -37.46 28.97
CA HIS A 77 -27.38 -38.03 30.32
C HIS A 77 -26.30 -37.43 31.23
N THR A 78 -25.65 -36.32 30.84
CA THR A 78 -24.64 -35.64 31.68
C THR A 78 -24.86 -34.12 31.73
N SER A 79 -24.61 -33.50 32.88
CA SER A 79 -24.97 -32.10 33.18
C SER A 79 -23.96 -31.04 32.68
N VAL A 80 -23.39 -31.23 31.48
CA VAL A 80 -22.28 -30.40 30.97
C VAL A 80 -22.63 -29.74 29.62
N ASN A 81 -22.80 -28.42 29.63
CA ASN A 81 -23.40 -27.64 28.52
C ASN A 81 -22.54 -27.40 27.26
N ASN A 82 -21.42 -28.12 27.05
CA ASN A 82 -20.49 -27.84 25.92
C ASN A 82 -20.03 -29.11 25.16
N PHE A 83 -20.94 -30.05 24.92
CA PHE A 83 -20.61 -31.31 24.22
C PHE A 83 -20.41 -31.19 22.69
N HIS A 84 -20.78 -30.07 22.06
CA HIS A 84 -20.62 -29.89 20.60
C HIS A 84 -19.14 -29.88 20.14
N ASP A 85 -18.21 -29.47 21.02
CA ASP A 85 -16.77 -29.61 20.79
C ASP A 85 -16.27 -31.04 21.09
N LEU A 86 -16.94 -31.77 22.00
CA LEU A 86 -16.64 -33.17 22.30
C LEU A 86 -17.10 -34.14 21.20
N GLY A 87 -18.21 -33.86 20.50
CA GLY A 87 -18.58 -34.63 19.29
C GLY A 87 -17.58 -34.47 18.14
N ARG A 88 -16.93 -33.30 18.04
CA ARG A 88 -15.82 -33.08 17.12
C ARG A 88 -14.54 -33.79 17.55
N LEU A 89 -14.25 -33.87 18.86
CA LEU A 89 -13.14 -34.65 19.40
C LEU A 89 -13.37 -36.18 19.28
N GLY A 90 -14.60 -36.65 19.49
CA GLY A 90 -14.96 -38.07 19.44
C GLY A 90 -14.73 -38.68 18.06
N GLY A 91 -15.08 -37.97 16.98
CA GLY A 91 -14.81 -38.42 15.61
C GLY A 91 -13.32 -38.65 15.35
N TRP A 92 -12.45 -37.71 15.77
CA TRP A 92 -11.00 -37.86 15.62
C TRP A 92 -10.38 -38.88 16.59
N ALA A 93 -10.90 -39.03 17.80
CA ALA A 93 -10.46 -40.06 18.75
C ALA A 93 -10.79 -41.47 18.25
N ILE A 94 -11.94 -41.64 17.61
CA ILE A 94 -12.33 -42.91 16.95
C ILE A 94 -11.43 -43.15 15.74
N LEU A 95 -11.26 -42.17 14.84
CA LEU A 95 -10.37 -42.29 13.68
C LEU A 95 -8.90 -42.58 14.07
N ALA A 96 -8.39 -41.96 15.13
CA ALA A 96 -7.05 -42.22 15.67
C ALA A 96 -6.92 -43.62 16.30
N ALA A 97 -8.02 -44.20 16.79
CA ALA A 97 -8.04 -45.54 17.38
C ALA A 97 -8.18 -46.66 16.31
N VAL A 98 -8.69 -46.36 15.11
CA VAL A 98 -8.75 -47.33 13.99
C VAL A 98 -7.64 -47.17 12.94
N ALA A 99 -6.93 -46.04 12.90
CA ALA A 99 -5.79 -45.90 12.00
C ALA A 99 -4.64 -46.84 12.41
N PRO A 100 -4.05 -47.63 11.48
CA PRO A 100 -2.93 -48.52 11.79
C PRO A 100 -1.74 -47.73 12.37
N GLN A 101 -1.11 -48.24 13.43
CA GLN A 101 -0.03 -47.51 14.10
C GLN A 101 1.17 -47.30 13.16
N GLY A 102 1.62 -46.04 13.05
CA GLY A 102 2.68 -45.61 12.15
C GLY A 102 2.24 -45.30 10.71
N SER A 103 0.95 -45.43 10.39
CA SER A 103 0.42 -45.11 9.05
C SER A 103 0.43 -43.62 8.71
N ALA A 104 0.43 -43.31 7.41
CA ALA A 104 0.23 -41.95 6.91
C ALA A 104 -1.11 -41.35 7.38
N ALA A 105 -2.16 -42.17 7.50
CA ALA A 105 -3.45 -41.78 8.02
C ALA A 105 -3.37 -41.31 9.48
N GLN A 106 -2.73 -42.09 10.37
CA GLN A 106 -2.51 -41.68 11.77
C GLN A 106 -1.71 -40.36 11.84
N ALA A 107 -0.63 -40.25 11.08
CA ALA A 107 0.19 -39.04 11.05
C ALA A 107 -0.56 -37.80 10.52
N LEU A 108 -1.57 -37.98 9.65
CA LEU A 108 -2.44 -36.92 9.16
C LEU A 108 -3.47 -36.52 10.23
N ILE A 109 -4.09 -37.50 10.90
CA ILE A 109 -5.03 -37.32 12.02
C ILE A 109 -4.38 -36.51 13.15
N GLU A 110 -3.18 -36.91 13.58
CA GLU A 110 -2.42 -36.22 14.64
C GLU A 110 -2.01 -34.79 14.26
N ARG A 111 -1.79 -34.52 12.97
CA ARG A 111 -1.50 -33.16 12.47
C ARG A 111 -2.75 -32.29 12.38
N GLY A 112 -3.88 -32.85 11.93
CA GLY A 112 -5.18 -32.16 11.90
C GLY A 112 -5.69 -31.74 13.29
N TRP A 113 -5.26 -32.44 14.34
CA TRP A 113 -5.65 -32.15 15.73
C TRP A 113 -5.08 -30.82 16.28
N ARG A 114 -4.03 -30.24 15.66
CA ARG A 114 -3.42 -28.97 16.13
C ARG A 114 -4.27 -27.74 15.79
N PHE A 115 -5.35 -27.53 16.53
CA PHE A 115 -6.17 -26.32 16.47
C PHE A 115 -5.46 -25.08 17.05
N GLU A 116 -5.38 -24.01 16.25
CA GLU A 116 -5.04 -22.68 16.73
C GLU A 116 -6.33 -21.84 16.86
N ARG A 117 -6.64 -21.32 18.06
CA ARG A 117 -7.85 -20.50 18.31
C ARG A 117 -7.55 -19.01 18.14
N THR A 118 -7.84 -18.44 16.98
CA THR A 118 -7.89 -16.98 16.80
C THR A 118 -9.24 -16.41 17.23
N LYS A 119 -9.21 -15.34 18.04
CA LYS A 119 -10.39 -14.67 18.59
C LYS A 119 -10.65 -13.39 17.79
N VAL A 120 -11.76 -13.33 17.05
CA VAL A 120 -12.16 -12.16 16.25
C VAL A 120 -13.42 -11.52 16.85
N GLY A 121 -13.44 -10.19 16.97
CA GLY A 121 -14.66 -9.37 17.09
C GLY A 121 -15.58 -9.55 18.31
N GLY A 122 -15.35 -10.53 19.20
CA GLY A 122 -16.25 -10.79 20.34
C GLY A 122 -17.55 -11.52 19.97
N ARG A 123 -17.64 -12.10 18.77
CA ARG A 123 -18.69 -13.05 18.37
C ARG A 123 -18.03 -14.33 17.87
N ASN A 124 -18.58 -15.48 18.26
CA ASN A 124 -18.11 -16.79 17.83
C ASN A 124 -18.80 -17.17 16.52
N GLU A 125 -18.21 -16.82 15.37
CA GLU A 125 -18.67 -17.30 14.07
C GLU A 125 -17.87 -18.55 13.67
N HIS A 126 -18.50 -19.73 13.82
CA HIS A 126 -17.88 -21.05 13.67
C HIS A 126 -17.89 -21.54 12.21
N ALA A 127 -17.26 -20.80 11.30
CA ALA A 127 -16.96 -21.32 9.95
C ALA A 127 -15.70 -22.22 10.00
N SER A 128 -15.83 -23.41 10.56
CA SER A 128 -14.71 -24.38 10.60
C SER A 128 -14.42 -24.91 9.21
N GLY A 129 -13.15 -24.85 8.77
CA GLY A 129 -12.69 -25.39 7.47
C GLY A 129 -13.00 -26.87 7.23
N TYR A 130 -13.39 -27.58 8.29
CA TYR A 130 -14.12 -28.86 8.28
C TYR A 130 -15.20 -28.96 7.18
N GLU A 131 -16.09 -27.97 7.06
CA GLU A 131 -17.24 -28.05 6.13
C GLU A 131 -16.85 -27.90 4.66
N GLN A 132 -15.71 -27.25 4.38
CA GLN A 132 -15.20 -27.04 3.02
C GLN A 132 -14.26 -28.16 2.58
N ALA A 133 -13.56 -28.80 3.52
CA ALA A 133 -12.63 -29.88 3.22
C ALA A 133 -13.31 -31.23 3.00
N LEU A 134 -14.35 -31.57 3.79
CA LEU A 134 -14.96 -32.91 3.73
C LEU A 134 -15.50 -33.31 2.34
N PRO A 135 -16.21 -32.45 1.58
CA PRO A 135 -16.71 -32.82 0.25
C PRO A 135 -15.57 -33.10 -0.74
N ALA A 136 -14.54 -32.24 -0.75
CA ALA A 136 -13.39 -32.39 -1.63
C ALA A 136 -12.52 -33.62 -1.31
N TYR A 137 -12.51 -34.08 -0.06
CA TYR A 137 -11.88 -35.34 0.34
C TYR A 137 -12.75 -36.57 0.02
N ALA A 138 -14.06 -36.47 0.16
CA ALA A 138 -14.99 -37.56 -0.15
C ALA A 138 -15.04 -37.89 -1.65
N ASP A 139 -14.87 -36.90 -2.53
CA ASP A 139 -14.75 -37.12 -3.97
C ASP A 139 -13.37 -37.67 -4.39
N ALA A 140 -12.35 -37.61 -3.51
CA ALA A 140 -10.97 -37.97 -3.81
C ALA A 140 -10.55 -39.37 -3.32
N VAL A 141 -11.32 -40.00 -2.42
CA VAL A 141 -11.04 -41.35 -1.91
C VAL A 141 -12.26 -42.22 -2.16
N GLY A 142 -12.16 -43.13 -3.14
CA GLY A 142 -13.30 -43.82 -3.75
C GLY A 142 -14.14 -44.64 -2.75
N THR A 143 -13.48 -45.32 -1.81
CA THR A 143 -14.13 -46.10 -0.76
C THR A 143 -13.47 -45.93 0.61
N LEU A 144 -14.22 -46.22 1.68
CA LEU A 144 -13.72 -46.15 3.05
C LEU A 144 -12.67 -47.24 3.34
N ASP A 145 -12.74 -48.37 2.64
CA ASP A 145 -11.79 -49.49 2.81
C ASP A 145 -10.40 -49.14 2.25
N GLU A 146 -10.33 -48.44 1.11
CA GLU A 146 -9.06 -47.93 0.55
C GLU A 146 -8.39 -46.90 1.47
N PHE A 147 -9.19 -46.07 2.15
CA PHE A 147 -8.70 -45.10 3.14
C PHE A 147 -8.08 -45.79 4.37
N LEU A 148 -8.69 -46.89 4.84
CA LEU A 148 -8.25 -47.63 6.03
C LEU A 148 -7.10 -48.60 5.73
N ALA A 149 -7.00 -49.12 4.50
CA ALA A 149 -5.88 -49.94 4.03
C ALA A 149 -4.57 -49.13 3.92
N GLY A 150 -4.66 -47.84 3.58
CA GLY A 150 -3.51 -46.94 3.46
C GLY A 150 -2.82 -46.95 2.09
N ASP A 151 -3.40 -47.65 1.10
CA ASP A 151 -2.83 -47.82 -0.25
C ASP A 151 -3.20 -46.68 -1.23
N ALA A 152 -4.00 -45.70 -0.81
CA ALA A 152 -4.35 -44.55 -1.63
C ALA A 152 -3.18 -43.55 -1.75
N GLU A 153 -2.53 -43.49 -2.92
CA GLU A 153 -1.66 -42.36 -3.28
C GLU A 153 -2.48 -41.07 -3.40
N VAL A 154 -2.58 -40.33 -2.30
CA VAL A 154 -3.13 -38.97 -2.32
C VAL A 154 -2.15 -38.07 -3.11
N ASP A 155 -2.59 -37.58 -4.27
CA ASP A 155 -1.83 -36.61 -5.06
C ASP A 155 -1.42 -35.44 -4.14
N PRO A 156 -0.10 -35.20 -3.92
CA PRO A 156 0.38 -34.18 -3.01
C PRO A 156 0.04 -32.74 -3.45
N THR A 157 -0.50 -32.55 -4.66
CA THR A 157 -1.04 -31.28 -5.15
C THR A 157 -2.48 -31.01 -4.69
N LEU A 158 -3.26 -32.04 -4.36
CA LEU A 158 -4.65 -31.91 -3.88
C LEU A 158 -4.76 -31.55 -2.38
N HIS A 159 -3.64 -31.50 -1.64
CA HIS A 159 -3.63 -31.31 -0.20
C HIS A 159 -4.02 -29.87 0.22
N PRO A 160 -5.21 -29.62 0.81
CA PRO A 160 -5.75 -28.27 1.03
C PRO A 160 -4.99 -27.44 2.07
N LEU A 161 -4.06 -28.05 2.83
CA LEU A 161 -3.18 -27.35 3.76
C LEU A 161 -1.86 -26.90 3.13
N ARG A 162 -1.57 -27.23 1.87
CA ARG A 162 -0.61 -26.41 1.09
C ARG A 162 -1.31 -25.11 0.69
N ARG A 163 -1.49 -24.22 1.69
CA ARG A 163 -1.27 -22.80 1.41
C ARG A 163 0.11 -22.75 0.75
N ARG A 164 0.18 -22.44 -0.56
CA ARG A 164 1.41 -21.87 -1.09
C ARG A 164 1.73 -20.72 -0.13
N GLU A 165 2.88 -20.74 0.51
CA GLU A 165 3.31 -19.60 1.32
C GLU A 165 3.40 -18.44 0.35
N ALA A 166 2.34 -17.62 0.35
CA ALA A 166 2.25 -16.49 -0.55
C ALA A 166 3.25 -15.47 -0.01
N GLU A 167 4.38 -15.35 -0.70
CA GLU A 167 5.40 -14.37 -0.36
C GLU A 167 4.94 -12.96 -0.76
N PRO A 168 5.41 -11.90 -0.07
CA PRO A 168 5.20 -10.54 -0.55
C PRO A 168 5.80 -10.38 -1.95
N ILE A 169 5.09 -9.67 -2.82
CA ILE A 169 5.63 -9.32 -4.14
C ILE A 169 6.57 -8.13 -3.89
N VAL A 170 7.88 -8.38 -3.92
CA VAL A 170 8.92 -7.39 -3.64
C VAL A 170 9.45 -6.81 -4.95
N GLY A 171 9.43 -5.48 -5.07
CA GLY A 171 10.01 -4.76 -6.20
C GLY A 171 11.55 -4.82 -6.18
N PRO A 172 12.21 -4.54 -7.31
CA PRO A 172 13.66 -4.58 -7.41
C PRO A 172 14.30 -3.62 -6.39
N ARG A 173 15.39 -4.03 -5.76
CA ARG A 173 16.16 -3.12 -4.89
C ARG A 173 16.95 -2.14 -5.75
N ARG A 174 16.85 -0.85 -5.42
CA ARG A 174 17.55 0.23 -6.14
C ARG A 174 18.30 1.12 -5.13
N PRO A 175 19.64 1.29 -5.26
CA PRO A 175 20.38 2.23 -4.42
C PRO A 175 20.07 3.70 -4.78
N GLY A 176 20.45 4.64 -3.92
CA GLY A 176 20.29 6.08 -4.18
C GLY A 176 18.86 6.60 -3.97
N GLY A 177 18.16 6.12 -2.94
CA GLY A 177 16.98 6.81 -2.39
C GLY A 177 17.31 7.82 -1.30
N ASP A 178 18.54 7.78 -0.77
CA ASP A 178 18.96 8.53 0.42
C ASP A 178 19.50 9.92 0.06
N HIS A 179 18.70 10.66 -0.73
CA HIS A 179 18.95 12.02 -1.15
C HIS A 179 17.86 12.97 -0.67
N SER A 180 18.19 14.25 -0.53
CA SER A 180 17.19 15.30 -0.57
C SER A 180 16.72 15.53 -2.01
N ILE A 181 15.54 16.10 -2.21
CA ILE A 181 15.06 16.38 -3.58
C ILE A 181 15.85 17.52 -4.24
N HIS A 182 16.35 18.48 -3.45
CA HIS A 182 17.13 19.60 -3.98
C HIS A 182 18.52 19.16 -4.43
N GLU A 183 19.12 18.13 -3.79
CA GLU A 183 20.39 17.54 -4.25
C GLU A 183 20.27 16.97 -5.67
N LEU A 184 19.17 16.25 -5.96
CA LEU A 184 18.95 15.66 -7.28
C LEU A 184 18.79 16.72 -8.38
N VAL A 185 18.10 17.83 -8.08
CA VAL A 185 17.92 18.93 -9.02
C VAL A 185 19.23 19.72 -9.21
N ALA A 186 19.96 20.01 -8.12
CA ALA A 186 21.25 20.70 -8.19
C ALA A 186 22.26 19.91 -9.03
N ALA A 187 22.39 18.60 -8.77
CA ALA A 187 23.24 17.71 -9.56
C ALA A 187 22.83 17.65 -11.04
N GLN A 188 21.54 17.82 -11.36
CA GLN A 188 21.08 17.91 -12.74
C GLN A 188 21.46 19.24 -13.42
N ILE A 189 21.31 20.35 -12.69
CA ILE A 189 21.69 21.69 -13.17
C ILE A 189 23.18 21.74 -13.52
N GLU A 190 24.04 21.18 -12.66
CA GLU A 190 25.48 21.05 -12.92
C GLU A 190 25.79 20.14 -14.13
N ARG A 191 25.00 19.08 -14.34
CA ARG A 191 25.21 18.09 -15.40
C ARG A 191 24.88 18.61 -16.80
N THR A 192 23.83 19.42 -16.95
CA THR A 192 23.36 19.90 -18.27
C THR A 192 22.94 21.38 -18.28
N PRO A 193 23.81 22.33 -17.85
CA PRO A 193 23.42 23.72 -17.58
C PRO A 193 22.83 24.45 -18.78
N GLN A 194 23.26 24.12 -20.00
CA GLN A 194 22.84 24.77 -21.25
C GLN A 194 21.61 24.11 -21.90
N ALA A 195 21.09 23.00 -21.37
CA ALA A 195 19.87 22.39 -21.86
C ALA A 195 18.63 23.18 -21.40
N ILE A 196 17.53 23.11 -22.16
CA ILE A 196 16.26 23.74 -21.78
C ILE A 196 15.61 22.91 -20.66
N ALA A 197 15.44 23.52 -19.50
CA ALA A 197 14.77 22.92 -18.34
C ALA A 197 13.26 23.11 -18.39
N ILE A 198 12.80 24.34 -18.70
CA ILE A 198 11.39 24.71 -18.69
C ILE A 198 11.01 25.44 -19.99
N GLU A 199 9.82 25.15 -20.50
CA GLU A 199 9.11 25.93 -21.51
C GLU A 199 7.77 26.38 -20.93
N ASP A 200 7.51 27.68 -20.94
CA ASP A 200 6.30 28.26 -20.38
C ASP A 200 5.09 28.14 -21.32
N ALA A 201 3.91 28.53 -20.84
CA ALA A 201 2.68 28.43 -21.63
C ALA A 201 2.72 29.25 -22.95
N GLY A 202 3.54 30.31 -23.05
CA GLY A 202 3.73 31.14 -24.24
C GLY A 202 4.87 30.69 -25.17
N GLY A 203 5.65 29.68 -24.79
CA GLY A 203 6.81 29.18 -25.53
C GLY A 203 8.14 29.86 -25.17
N ALA A 204 8.18 30.73 -24.16
CA ALA A 204 9.44 31.22 -23.61
C ALA A 204 10.15 30.08 -22.85
N THR A 205 11.48 30.04 -22.94
CA THR A 205 12.28 28.94 -22.40
C THR A 205 13.21 29.41 -21.29
N VAL A 206 13.59 28.48 -20.41
CA VAL A 206 14.54 28.66 -19.32
C VAL A 206 15.49 27.48 -19.31
N THR A 207 16.80 27.75 -19.39
CA THR A 207 17.84 26.73 -19.29
C THR A 207 18.01 26.20 -17.87
N TYR A 208 18.68 25.06 -17.70
CA TYR A 208 19.01 24.52 -16.38
C TYR A 208 19.85 25.50 -15.54
N ALA A 209 20.78 26.24 -16.15
CA ALA A 209 21.56 27.28 -15.48
C ALA A 209 20.68 28.42 -14.95
N GLU A 210 19.86 29.02 -15.82
CA GLU A 210 18.94 30.11 -15.43
C GLU A 210 17.88 29.64 -14.41
N LEU A 211 17.47 28.37 -14.48
CA LEU A 211 16.60 27.77 -13.47
C LEU A 211 17.30 27.73 -12.11
N GLY A 212 18.56 27.28 -12.06
CA GLY A 212 19.38 27.28 -10.86
C GLY A 212 19.53 28.68 -10.25
N GLU A 213 19.89 29.68 -11.06
CA GLU A 213 20.00 31.07 -10.61
C GLU A 213 18.68 31.60 -10.01
N ARG A 214 17.54 31.33 -10.66
CA ARG A 214 16.21 31.74 -10.16
C ARG A 214 15.82 31.00 -8.87
N VAL A 215 16.14 29.71 -8.76
CA VAL A 215 15.86 28.88 -7.58
C VAL A 215 16.70 29.31 -6.39
N ASP A 216 17.98 29.62 -6.60
CA ASP A 216 18.88 30.15 -5.58
C ASP A 216 18.42 31.54 -5.10
N ALA A 217 18.19 32.47 -6.03
CA ALA A 217 17.72 33.82 -5.71
C ALA A 217 16.35 33.83 -5.00
N PHE A 218 15.45 32.90 -5.32
CA PHE A 218 14.18 32.78 -4.61
C PHE A 218 14.33 32.09 -3.25
N ALA A 219 15.22 31.10 -3.12
CA ALA A 219 15.53 30.48 -1.82
C ALA A 219 16.18 31.48 -0.83
N GLU A 220 16.99 32.41 -1.33
CA GLU A 220 17.48 33.56 -0.56
C GLU A 220 16.33 34.50 -0.16
N HIS A 221 15.36 34.75 -1.04
CA HIS A 221 14.16 35.54 -0.69
C HIS A 221 13.33 34.86 0.42
N LEU A 222 13.13 33.53 0.33
CA LEU A 222 12.46 32.74 1.37
C LEU A 222 13.20 32.85 2.72
N ALA A 223 14.54 32.72 2.71
CA ALA A 223 15.36 32.86 3.92
C ALA A 223 15.31 34.28 4.51
N ALA A 224 15.31 35.32 3.68
CA ALA A 224 15.16 36.71 4.10
C ALA A 224 13.75 37.01 4.65
N ALA A 225 12.72 36.34 4.13
CA ALA A 225 11.38 36.32 4.71
C ALA A 225 11.30 35.49 6.01
N GLY A 226 12.37 34.79 6.41
CA GLY A 226 12.44 34.03 7.66
C GLY A 226 11.91 32.60 7.57
N VAL A 227 11.81 32.01 6.36
CA VAL A 227 11.60 30.56 6.18
C VAL A 227 12.79 29.79 6.74
N ARG A 228 12.50 28.66 7.40
CA ARG A 228 13.48 27.74 7.98
C ARG A 228 13.28 26.31 7.47
N PRO A 229 14.33 25.46 7.53
CA PRO A 229 14.17 24.03 7.26
C PRO A 229 13.07 23.42 8.14
N GLY A 230 12.21 22.60 7.53
CA GLY A 230 11.04 22.00 8.17
C GLY A 230 9.77 22.87 8.22
N ASP A 231 9.81 24.15 7.84
CA ASP A 231 8.60 24.98 7.72
C ASP A 231 7.70 24.48 6.58
N ALA A 232 6.38 24.46 6.80
CA ALA A 232 5.40 24.13 5.76
C ALA A 232 5.05 25.40 4.96
N ILE A 233 5.40 25.44 3.66
CA ILE A 233 5.20 26.62 2.80
C ILE A 233 4.19 26.30 1.71
N GLY A 234 3.10 27.07 1.68
CA GLY A 234 2.04 26.95 0.68
C GLY A 234 2.48 27.50 -0.66
N VAL A 235 2.33 26.71 -1.73
CA VAL A 235 2.46 27.19 -3.11
C VAL A 235 1.06 27.39 -3.67
N PHE A 236 0.69 28.64 -3.91
CA PHE A 236 -0.65 29.04 -4.37
C PHE A 236 -0.51 29.89 -5.64
N LEU A 237 -0.08 29.24 -6.73
CA LEU A 237 0.29 29.88 -7.99
C LEU A 237 -0.41 29.21 -9.17
N GLY A 238 -0.60 29.97 -10.25
CA GLY A 238 -0.98 29.42 -11.55
C GLY A 238 0.19 28.72 -12.27
N ARG A 239 -0.11 27.92 -13.30
CA ARG A 239 0.89 27.27 -14.17
C ARG A 239 1.86 28.29 -14.74
N SER A 240 3.13 28.22 -14.34
CA SER A 240 4.14 29.23 -14.68
C SER A 240 5.55 28.75 -14.35
N VAL A 241 6.57 29.41 -14.90
CA VAL A 241 7.96 29.24 -14.44
C VAL A 241 8.08 29.55 -12.95
N HIS A 242 7.36 30.57 -12.45
CA HIS A 242 7.36 30.94 -11.03
C HIS A 242 6.84 29.82 -10.12
N LEU A 243 5.85 29.03 -10.57
CA LEU A 243 5.36 27.85 -9.85
C LEU A 243 6.45 26.77 -9.67
N ALA A 244 7.21 26.47 -10.73
CA ALA A 244 8.33 25.54 -10.65
C ALA A 244 9.45 26.09 -9.77
N VAL A 245 9.88 27.35 -9.99
CA VAL A 245 10.92 28.02 -9.19
C VAL A 245 10.55 28.04 -7.70
N ALA A 246 9.30 28.36 -7.35
CA ALA A 246 8.84 28.37 -5.97
C ALA A 246 8.91 26.98 -5.32
N ALA A 247 8.40 25.94 -5.98
CA ALA A 247 8.44 24.57 -5.45
C ALA A 247 9.87 24.06 -5.24
N LEU A 248 10.77 24.34 -6.20
CA LEU A 248 12.18 23.97 -6.15
C LEU A 248 12.95 24.73 -5.06
N ALA A 249 12.72 26.04 -4.93
CA ALA A 249 13.36 26.89 -3.94
C ALA A 249 12.92 26.57 -2.51
N ILE A 250 11.63 26.30 -2.27
CA ILE A 250 11.13 25.81 -0.97
C ILE A 250 11.87 24.53 -0.57
N ALA A 251 11.98 23.58 -1.50
CA ALA A 251 12.73 22.35 -1.26
C ALA A 251 14.23 22.58 -1.05
N ARG A 252 14.85 23.56 -1.74
CA ARG A 252 16.27 23.97 -1.56
C ARG A 252 16.50 24.65 -0.21
N SER A 253 15.53 25.40 0.31
CA SER A 253 15.55 25.94 1.68
C SER A 253 15.35 24.87 2.76
N GLY A 254 15.12 23.61 2.37
CA GLY A 254 14.76 22.50 3.25
C GLY A 254 13.39 22.64 3.90
N ALA A 255 12.55 23.51 3.35
CA ALA A 255 11.17 23.68 3.75
C ALA A 255 10.27 22.70 2.97
N VAL A 256 9.09 22.44 3.51
CA VAL A 256 8.16 21.42 3.02
C VAL A 256 7.15 22.06 2.07
N VAL A 257 7.08 21.56 0.83
CA VAL A 257 6.17 22.08 -0.19
C VAL A 257 4.74 21.67 0.13
N VAL A 258 3.83 22.63 0.34
CA VAL A 258 2.40 22.36 0.48
C VAL A 258 1.68 22.85 -0.75
N VAL A 259 1.16 21.93 -1.57
CA VAL A 259 0.49 22.29 -2.82
C VAL A 259 -0.94 22.77 -2.52
N LEU A 260 -1.27 24.01 -2.94
CA LEU A 260 -2.58 24.62 -2.75
C LEU A 260 -3.14 25.05 -4.11
N ASN A 261 -4.37 24.64 -4.43
CA ASN A 261 -5.00 24.94 -5.72
C ASN A 261 -5.79 26.27 -5.68
N PRO A 262 -5.44 27.29 -6.50
CA PRO A 262 -6.17 28.55 -6.59
C PRO A 262 -7.64 28.45 -7.05
N THR A 263 -8.04 27.36 -7.70
CA THR A 263 -9.44 27.15 -8.13
C THR A 263 -10.33 26.59 -7.02
N HIS A 264 -9.77 26.17 -5.88
CA HIS A 264 -10.57 25.74 -4.73
C HIS A 264 -11.27 26.94 -4.05
N PRO A 265 -12.49 26.77 -3.52
CA PRO A 265 -13.15 27.79 -2.70
C PRO A 265 -12.28 28.23 -1.52
N SER A 266 -12.20 29.53 -1.27
CA SER A 266 -11.33 30.13 -0.24
C SER A 266 -11.43 29.45 1.14
N ALA A 267 -12.64 29.09 1.59
CA ALA A 267 -12.84 28.36 2.86
C ALA A 267 -12.13 26.98 2.89
N ARG A 268 -12.09 26.25 1.75
CA ARG A 268 -11.37 24.98 1.63
C ARG A 268 -9.86 25.19 1.68
N VAL A 269 -9.35 26.26 1.08
CA VAL A 269 -7.94 26.64 1.14
C VAL A 269 -7.53 27.02 2.57
N ALA A 270 -8.40 27.73 3.31
CA ALA A 270 -8.18 28.06 4.72
C ALA A 270 -8.11 26.82 5.63
N ASP A 271 -9.00 25.85 5.43
CA ASP A 271 -8.94 24.54 6.10
C ASP A 271 -7.62 23.81 5.80
N MET A 272 -7.17 23.79 4.54
CA MET A 272 -5.90 23.17 4.12
C MET A 272 -4.68 23.86 4.74
N ILE A 273 -4.62 25.20 4.69
CA ILE A 273 -3.58 26.01 5.35
C ILE A 273 -3.47 25.67 6.84
N THR A 274 -4.62 25.51 7.50
CA THR A 274 -4.70 25.20 8.94
C THR A 274 -4.27 23.75 9.25
N ASP A 275 -4.73 22.76 8.47
CA ASP A 275 -4.43 21.33 8.69
C ASP A 275 -2.95 21.00 8.44
N ALA A 276 -2.34 21.59 7.40
CA ALA A 276 -0.91 21.43 7.11
C ALA A 276 0.01 22.31 7.99
N GLY A 277 -0.54 23.22 8.80
CA GLY A 277 0.25 24.14 9.62
C GLY A 277 1.11 25.09 8.77
N VAL A 278 0.59 25.53 7.62
CA VAL A 278 1.31 26.38 6.67
C VAL A 278 1.72 27.69 7.34
N SER A 279 3.02 28.00 7.33
CA SER A 279 3.57 29.18 8.01
C SER A 279 3.62 30.42 7.11
N ARG A 280 3.67 30.24 5.78
CA ARG A 280 3.71 31.28 4.74
C ARG A 280 3.12 30.76 3.43
N VAL A 281 2.59 31.63 2.57
CA VAL A 281 2.06 31.26 1.24
C VAL A 281 2.73 32.07 0.14
N VAL A 282 3.26 31.39 -0.88
CA VAL A 282 3.81 31.99 -2.09
C VAL A 282 2.69 32.25 -3.09
N VAL A 283 2.61 33.49 -3.59
CA VAL A 283 1.53 34.02 -4.44
C VAL A 283 2.09 34.91 -5.56
N ASP A 284 1.30 35.12 -6.61
CA ASP A 284 1.53 36.14 -7.64
C ASP A 284 0.38 37.17 -7.63
N ASP A 285 0.45 38.20 -8.47
CA ASP A 285 -0.59 39.24 -8.53
C ASP A 285 -1.98 38.72 -8.96
N GLN A 286 -2.05 37.57 -9.64
CA GLN A 286 -3.32 36.95 -10.06
C GLN A 286 -3.91 36.07 -8.95
N THR A 287 -3.09 35.35 -8.18
CA THR A 287 -3.56 34.46 -7.11
C THR A 287 -3.71 35.16 -5.77
N ARG A 288 -2.94 36.21 -5.49
CA ARG A 288 -3.01 36.99 -4.24
C ARG A 288 -4.42 37.44 -3.85
N PRO A 289 -5.31 37.90 -4.75
CA PRO A 289 -6.69 38.27 -4.42
C PRO A 289 -7.60 37.07 -4.04
N LEU A 290 -7.21 35.84 -4.39
CA LEU A 290 -7.98 34.62 -4.15
C LEU A 290 -7.65 33.96 -2.79
N VAL A 291 -6.56 34.40 -2.15
CA VAL A 291 -6.07 33.88 -0.87
C VAL A 291 -7.09 34.15 0.25
N PRO A 292 -7.30 33.20 1.19
CA PRO A 292 -8.14 33.44 2.35
C PRO A 292 -7.67 34.63 3.21
N VAL A 293 -8.62 35.42 3.71
CA VAL A 293 -8.34 36.61 4.56
C VAL A 293 -7.53 36.28 5.82
N ASN A 294 -7.63 35.04 6.31
CA ASN A 294 -6.92 34.51 7.47
C ASN A 294 -5.70 33.64 7.11
N ALA A 295 -5.21 33.70 5.87
CA ALA A 295 -3.94 33.08 5.51
C ALA A 295 -2.76 33.71 6.27
N PRO A 296 -1.65 32.98 6.43
CA PRO A 296 -0.43 33.52 7.02
C PRO A 296 0.28 34.51 6.05
N GLU A 297 1.50 34.92 6.38
CA GLU A 297 2.25 35.90 5.60
C GLU A 297 2.45 35.46 4.13
N LEU A 298 2.26 36.41 3.21
CA LEU A 298 2.32 36.17 1.77
C LEU A 298 3.68 36.59 1.19
N ILE A 299 4.30 35.69 0.43
CA ILE A 299 5.55 35.93 -0.30
C ILE A 299 5.22 36.07 -1.78
N ALA A 300 5.76 37.10 -2.45
CA ALA A 300 5.52 37.34 -3.88
C ALA A 300 6.51 36.52 -4.74
N ALA A 301 6.00 35.75 -5.70
CA ALA A 301 6.77 34.79 -6.49
C ALA A 301 7.64 35.42 -7.61
N ASP A 302 7.43 36.71 -7.89
CA ASP A 302 8.18 37.51 -8.85
C ASP A 302 9.43 38.17 -8.24
N ARG A 303 9.52 38.21 -6.91
CA ARG A 303 10.64 38.82 -6.19
C ARG A 303 11.85 37.89 -6.10
N ALA A 304 12.90 38.23 -6.84
CA ALA A 304 14.24 37.76 -6.52
C ALA A 304 14.69 38.30 -5.15
N GLY A 305 15.51 37.53 -4.44
CA GLY A 305 16.23 38.03 -3.28
C GLY A 305 17.12 39.22 -3.66
N ALA A 306 17.28 40.18 -2.75
CA ALA A 306 18.47 41.02 -2.80
C ALA A 306 19.67 40.08 -2.61
N ALA A 307 20.75 40.23 -3.40
CA ALA A 307 21.90 39.33 -3.34
C ALA A 307 22.49 39.28 -1.92
N VAL A 308 22.14 38.23 -1.17
CA VAL A 308 22.79 37.86 0.07
C VAL A 308 23.97 36.95 -0.31
N ALA A 309 24.93 36.73 0.58
CA ALA A 309 25.94 35.71 0.33
C ALA A 309 25.24 34.35 0.17
N SER A 310 25.49 33.66 -0.95
CA SER A 310 24.85 32.39 -1.29
C SER A 310 24.89 31.42 -0.11
N MET A 311 23.70 31.11 0.41
CA MET A 311 23.55 30.23 1.56
C MET A 311 23.60 28.77 1.07
N PRO A 312 24.50 27.93 1.62
CA PRO A 312 24.51 26.51 1.28
C PRO A 312 23.17 25.87 1.69
N PRO A 313 22.62 24.95 0.88
CA PRO A 313 21.41 24.24 1.26
C PRO A 313 21.63 23.45 2.57
N PRO A 314 20.59 23.28 3.40
CA PRO A 314 20.69 22.54 4.65
C PRO A 314 20.87 21.04 4.34
N GLN A 315 21.73 20.37 5.12
CA GLN A 315 21.77 18.92 5.13
C GLN A 315 20.54 18.38 5.88
N LEU A 316 19.70 17.62 5.19
CA LEU A 316 18.45 17.05 5.71
C LEU A 316 18.62 15.53 5.93
N ASP A 317 17.81 14.94 6.82
CA ASP A 317 17.61 13.48 6.78
C ASP A 317 16.63 13.17 5.64
N PRO A 318 16.94 12.29 4.68
CA PRO A 318 15.98 11.88 3.65
C PRO A 318 14.64 11.34 4.19
N ALA A 319 14.55 10.95 5.47
CA ALA A 319 13.29 10.61 6.13
C ALA A 319 12.38 11.82 6.42
N GLU A 320 12.88 13.05 6.36
CA GLU A 320 12.13 14.28 6.59
C GLU A 320 11.11 14.58 5.46
N PRO A 321 10.03 15.32 5.76
CA PRO A 321 9.01 15.70 4.77
C PRO A 321 9.57 16.52 3.60
N ALA A 322 9.25 16.08 2.37
CA ALA A 322 9.50 16.87 1.15
C ALA A 322 8.28 17.68 0.74
N TYR A 323 7.09 17.06 0.79
CA TYR A 323 5.84 17.72 0.42
C TYR A 323 4.62 17.15 1.16
N LEU A 324 3.56 17.97 1.21
CA LEU A 324 2.21 17.59 1.64
C LEU A 324 1.24 17.77 0.46
N ASN A 325 0.43 16.74 0.19
CA ASN A 325 -0.71 16.82 -0.72
C ASN A 325 -2.01 16.47 0.01
N PHE A 326 -3.14 16.99 -0.46
CA PHE A 326 -4.43 16.86 0.21
C PHE A 326 -5.38 15.92 -0.53
N THR A 327 -5.79 14.83 0.13
CA THR A 327 -6.84 13.95 -0.40
C THR A 327 -8.22 14.43 0.03
N SER A 328 -9.27 14.01 -0.70
CA SER A 328 -10.66 14.45 -0.47
C SER A 328 -11.20 14.09 0.92
N GLY A 329 -10.65 13.04 1.56
CA GLY A 329 -10.93 12.65 2.93
C GLY A 329 -12.32 12.02 3.11
N SER A 330 -12.37 10.80 3.65
CA SER A 330 -13.63 10.08 3.95
C SER A 330 -14.59 10.79 4.92
N THR A 331 -14.17 11.92 5.48
CA THR A 331 -14.90 12.76 6.45
C THR A 331 -15.28 14.14 5.87
N GLY A 332 -15.13 14.36 4.55
CA GLY A 332 -15.41 15.62 3.86
C GLY A 332 -14.38 16.74 4.09
N ARG A 333 -13.68 16.72 5.24
CA ARG A 333 -12.48 17.53 5.48
C ARG A 333 -11.27 16.97 4.73
N PRO A 334 -10.50 17.82 4.00
CA PRO A 334 -9.20 17.45 3.46
C PRO A 334 -8.29 16.85 4.52
N LYS A 335 -7.38 15.97 4.11
CA LYS A 335 -6.34 15.42 4.99
C LYS A 335 -4.99 15.55 4.30
N ALA A 336 -4.03 16.19 4.97
CA ALA A 336 -2.66 16.23 4.49
C ALA A 336 -2.03 14.82 4.51
N VAL A 337 -1.44 14.42 3.39
CA VAL A 337 -0.61 13.24 3.22
C VAL A 337 0.83 13.71 2.99
N THR A 338 1.70 13.39 3.94
CA THR A 338 3.12 13.76 3.91
C THR A 338 3.94 12.70 3.17
N SER A 339 4.71 13.12 2.16
CA SER A 339 5.75 12.30 1.53
C SER A 339 7.14 12.79 1.96
N SER A 340 8.05 11.86 2.28
CA SER A 340 9.43 12.19 2.62
C SER A 340 10.32 12.35 1.39
N HIS A 341 11.47 13.01 1.55
CA HIS A 341 12.45 13.11 0.47
C HIS A 341 12.85 11.74 -0.08
N ARG A 342 13.08 10.74 0.77
CA ARG A 342 13.48 9.37 0.39
C ARG A 342 12.42 8.66 -0.46
N ALA A 343 11.15 8.79 -0.09
CA ALA A 343 10.05 8.21 -0.86
C ALA A 343 9.91 8.89 -2.22
N PHE A 344 9.98 10.22 -2.25
CA PHE A 344 9.86 10.98 -3.50
C PHE A 344 11.05 10.78 -4.43
N CYS A 345 12.29 10.84 -3.93
CA CYS A 345 13.49 10.56 -4.69
C CYS A 345 13.48 9.13 -5.26
N ASN A 346 13.02 8.14 -4.48
CA ASN A 346 12.80 6.78 -5.00
C ASN A 346 11.83 6.77 -6.19
N GLN A 347 10.72 7.51 -6.11
CA GLN A 347 9.72 7.61 -7.17
C GLN A 347 10.31 8.18 -8.47
N LEU A 348 10.95 9.35 -8.38
CA LEU A 348 11.49 10.05 -9.55
C LEU A 348 12.60 9.24 -10.22
N LEU A 349 13.52 8.71 -9.41
CA LEU A 349 14.68 8.00 -9.91
C LEU A 349 14.36 6.58 -10.40
N TRP A 350 13.37 5.89 -9.81
CA TRP A 350 12.83 4.66 -10.39
C TRP A 350 12.26 4.95 -11.79
N ARG A 351 11.42 5.99 -11.93
CA ARG A 351 10.76 6.31 -13.21
C ARG A 351 11.77 6.71 -14.28
N ARG A 352 12.78 7.52 -13.92
CA ARG A 352 13.89 7.85 -14.82
C ARG A 352 14.59 6.60 -15.35
N ASP A 353 14.92 5.66 -14.48
CA ASP A 353 15.70 4.47 -14.85
C ASP A 353 14.85 3.40 -15.58
N GLU A 354 13.58 3.20 -15.18
CA GLU A 354 12.68 2.18 -15.78
C GLU A 354 12.22 2.56 -17.21
N PHE A 355 12.11 3.85 -17.52
CA PHE A 355 11.67 4.35 -18.83
C PHE A 355 12.79 5.04 -19.63
N GLY A 356 14.02 5.05 -19.11
CA GLY A 356 15.19 5.62 -19.79
C GLY A 356 15.02 7.11 -20.11
N LEU A 357 14.52 7.88 -19.15
CA LEU A 357 14.20 9.30 -19.34
C LEU A 357 15.46 10.17 -19.31
N GLY A 358 15.60 11.09 -20.27
CA GLY A 358 16.82 11.89 -20.43
C GLY A 358 16.62 13.25 -21.12
N GLY A 359 17.71 13.81 -21.65
CA GLY A 359 17.72 15.17 -22.22
C GLY A 359 16.92 15.34 -23.50
N ASP A 360 16.61 14.25 -24.21
CA ASP A 360 15.80 14.24 -25.42
C ASP A 360 14.29 14.15 -25.12
N ASP A 361 13.90 14.08 -23.84
CA ASP A 361 12.50 13.96 -23.41
C ASP A 361 11.87 15.30 -23.01
N ALA A 362 10.54 15.37 -23.16
CA ALA A 362 9.73 16.49 -22.72
C ALA A 362 8.41 16.00 -22.11
N LEU A 363 8.08 16.49 -20.92
CA LEU A 363 6.82 16.22 -20.23
C LEU A 363 5.89 17.44 -20.30
N LEU A 364 4.62 17.22 -20.63
CA LEU A 364 3.58 18.24 -20.56
C LEU A 364 2.91 18.23 -19.17
N GLN A 365 2.99 19.36 -18.45
CA GLN A 365 2.36 19.56 -17.15
C GLN A 365 0.85 19.76 -17.33
N THR A 366 0.06 18.73 -16.99
CA THR A 366 -1.42 18.75 -17.15
C THR A 366 -2.18 18.42 -15.87
N ALA A 367 -1.53 17.84 -14.86
CA ALA A 367 -2.14 17.60 -13.56
C ALA A 367 -2.58 18.92 -12.89
N ALA A 368 -3.68 18.85 -12.15
CA ALA A 368 -4.09 19.94 -11.27
C ALA A 368 -3.27 19.88 -9.96
N PRO A 369 -2.98 21.03 -9.31
CA PRO A 369 -2.32 21.13 -7.99
C PRO A 369 -3.18 20.61 -6.81
N THR A 370 -4.04 19.63 -7.08
CA THR A 370 -4.83 18.85 -6.11
C THR A 370 -4.35 17.39 -6.05
N PHE A 371 -3.64 16.89 -7.07
CA PHE A 371 -3.16 15.51 -7.17
C PHE A 371 -1.64 15.46 -7.00
N ASP A 372 -1.11 14.41 -6.37
CA ASP A 372 0.33 14.27 -6.17
C ASP A 372 1.13 13.95 -7.44
N ILE A 373 0.44 13.55 -8.52
CA ILE A 373 0.97 13.54 -9.90
C ILE A 373 1.58 14.91 -10.26
N PHE A 374 1.02 16.02 -9.78
CA PHE A 374 1.59 17.37 -9.97
C PHE A 374 3.05 17.46 -9.51
N MET A 375 3.40 16.82 -8.39
CA MET A 375 4.78 16.81 -7.89
C MET A 375 5.71 16.01 -8.81
N TRP A 376 5.24 14.88 -9.37
CA TRP A 376 5.98 14.18 -10.42
C TRP A 376 6.18 15.07 -11.65
N GLU A 377 5.13 15.72 -12.15
CA GLU A 377 5.24 16.52 -13.37
C GLU A 377 6.21 17.69 -13.23
N ILE A 378 6.28 18.34 -12.05
CA ILE A 378 7.24 19.42 -11.81
C ILE A 378 8.69 18.89 -11.65
N PHE A 379 8.92 17.92 -10.77
CA PHE A 379 10.29 17.52 -10.40
C PHE A 379 10.87 16.41 -11.26
N GLY A 380 10.02 15.53 -11.80
CA GLY A 380 10.39 14.36 -12.60
C GLY A 380 11.27 14.65 -13.81
N PRO A 381 10.81 15.49 -14.78
CA PRO A 381 11.65 15.87 -15.92
C PRO A 381 12.94 16.56 -15.47
N LEU A 382 12.85 17.44 -14.46
CA LEU A 382 13.97 18.21 -13.93
C LEU A 382 15.05 17.38 -13.20
N VAL A 383 14.71 16.16 -12.75
CA VAL A 383 15.67 15.18 -12.20
C VAL A 383 16.19 14.21 -13.27
N ALA A 384 15.48 14.05 -14.38
CA ALA A 384 15.95 13.27 -15.54
C ALA A 384 16.93 14.05 -16.44
N GLY A 385 16.84 15.39 -16.43
CA GLY A 385 17.48 16.26 -17.42
C GLY A 385 16.59 16.59 -18.62
N ALA A 386 15.33 16.16 -18.58
CA ALA A 386 14.30 16.39 -19.59
C ALA A 386 13.70 17.81 -19.48
N ARG A 387 12.89 18.20 -20.47
CA ARG A 387 12.16 19.48 -20.45
C ARG A 387 10.80 19.35 -19.76
N LEU A 388 10.48 20.30 -18.87
CA LEU A 388 9.14 20.56 -18.35
C LEU A 388 8.43 21.57 -19.25
N VAL A 389 7.27 21.23 -19.80
CA VAL A 389 6.47 22.14 -20.63
C VAL A 389 5.14 22.43 -19.93
N PHE A 390 4.76 23.69 -19.75
CA PHE A 390 3.48 24.05 -19.14
C PHE A 390 2.34 24.10 -20.17
N ASN A 391 1.25 23.37 -19.90
CA ASN A 391 0.02 23.48 -20.70
C ASN A 391 -0.72 24.80 -20.40
N PRO A 392 -1.13 25.59 -21.41
CA PRO A 392 -1.94 26.79 -21.20
C PRO A 392 -3.35 26.44 -20.71
N GLY A 393 -3.86 27.22 -19.76
CA GLY A 393 -5.26 27.13 -19.30
C GLY A 393 -5.60 25.86 -18.53
N GLU A 394 -6.88 25.49 -18.56
CA GLU A 394 -7.41 24.25 -17.96
C GLU A 394 -7.08 23.02 -18.82
N TRP A 395 -7.67 21.87 -18.50
CA TRP A 395 -7.53 20.66 -19.33
C TRP A 395 -8.49 20.74 -20.52
N ASP A 396 -7.95 20.77 -21.73
CA ASP A 396 -8.69 20.78 -22.99
C ASP A 396 -8.00 19.81 -23.99
N PRO A 397 -8.71 18.81 -24.55
CA PRO A 397 -8.09 17.80 -25.42
C PRO A 397 -7.39 18.41 -26.63
N HIS A 398 -8.04 19.36 -27.29
CA HIS A 398 -7.55 19.96 -28.52
C HIS A 398 -6.27 20.77 -28.28
N SER A 399 -6.29 21.65 -27.28
CA SER A 399 -5.13 22.42 -26.82
C SER A 399 -3.96 21.50 -26.44
N ILE A 400 -4.23 20.40 -25.72
CA ILE A 400 -3.21 19.41 -25.35
C ILE A 400 -2.60 18.75 -26.59
N VAL A 401 -3.40 18.31 -27.57
CA VAL A 401 -2.87 17.71 -28.81
C VAL A 401 -2.04 18.70 -29.62
N GLN A 402 -2.50 19.94 -29.78
CA GLN A 402 -1.70 20.96 -30.45
C GLN A 402 -0.41 21.25 -29.68
N ARG A 403 -0.43 21.28 -28.35
CA ARG A 403 0.77 21.51 -27.53
C ARG A 403 1.75 20.34 -27.57
N VAL A 404 1.26 19.11 -27.60
CA VAL A 404 2.08 17.90 -27.79
C VAL A 404 2.87 17.97 -29.09
N ARG A 405 2.24 18.41 -30.18
CA ARG A 405 2.88 18.58 -31.50
C ARG A 405 3.84 19.77 -31.54
N GLN A 406 3.43 20.93 -31.02
CA GLN A 406 4.24 22.17 -31.05
C GLN A 406 5.52 22.07 -30.22
N SER A 407 5.42 21.48 -29.02
CA SER A 407 6.54 21.36 -28.07
C SER A 407 7.23 19.99 -28.10
N SER A 408 6.98 19.17 -29.14
CA SER A 408 7.59 17.85 -29.32
C SER A 408 7.55 16.98 -28.05
N ILE A 409 6.39 16.92 -27.40
CA ILE A 409 6.23 16.23 -26.11
C ILE A 409 6.46 14.72 -26.29
N THR A 410 7.23 14.13 -25.37
CA THR A 410 7.52 12.69 -25.36
C THR A 410 6.78 11.94 -24.25
N MET A 411 6.35 12.64 -23.20
CA MET A 411 5.64 12.08 -22.04
C MET A 411 4.37 12.84 -21.71
N LEU A 412 3.27 12.11 -21.52
CA LEU A 412 2.02 12.62 -21.00
C LEU A 412 1.54 11.72 -19.84
N GLN A 413 1.05 12.32 -18.75
CA GLN A 413 0.38 11.57 -17.67
C GLN A 413 -1.08 12.04 -17.53
N ILE A 414 -2.03 11.12 -17.68
CA ILE A 414 -3.49 11.39 -17.74
C ILE A 414 -4.29 10.26 -17.08
N VAL A 415 -5.53 10.53 -16.67
CA VAL A 415 -6.43 9.46 -16.18
C VAL A 415 -7.14 8.73 -17.34
N PRO A 416 -7.59 7.47 -17.18
CA PRO A 416 -8.31 6.73 -18.23
C PRO A 416 -9.48 7.48 -18.87
N SER A 417 -10.30 8.20 -18.08
CA SER A 417 -11.41 9.01 -18.59
C SER A 417 -10.96 10.18 -19.48
N GLN A 418 -9.81 10.79 -19.17
CA GLN A 418 -9.18 11.81 -20.01
C GLN A 418 -8.57 11.21 -21.29
N LEU A 419 -7.99 10.01 -21.20
CA LEU A 419 -7.45 9.30 -22.36
C LEU A 419 -8.54 8.93 -23.36
N ASP A 420 -9.70 8.47 -22.89
CA ASP A 420 -10.83 8.10 -23.76
C ASP A 420 -11.30 9.28 -24.64
N VAL A 421 -11.38 10.47 -24.05
CA VAL A 421 -11.69 11.73 -24.75
C VAL A 421 -10.55 12.19 -25.65
N LEU A 422 -9.29 12.12 -25.18
CA LEU A 422 -8.13 12.54 -25.98
C LEU A 422 -7.99 11.69 -27.26
N LEU A 423 -8.37 10.42 -27.22
CA LEU A 423 -8.38 9.51 -28.38
C LEU A 423 -9.43 9.86 -29.45
N GLU A 424 -10.35 10.78 -29.19
CA GLU A 424 -11.26 11.33 -30.21
C GLU A 424 -10.63 12.48 -31.02
N GLU A 425 -9.50 13.06 -30.57
CA GLU A 425 -8.87 14.19 -31.25
C GLU A 425 -8.21 13.77 -32.58
N PRO A 426 -8.63 14.33 -33.74
CA PRO A 426 -8.18 13.87 -35.06
C PRO A 426 -6.66 13.98 -35.30
N ASP A 427 -6.00 14.94 -34.65
CA ASP A 427 -4.57 15.19 -34.78
C ASP A 427 -3.71 14.32 -33.83
N LEU A 428 -4.28 13.57 -32.88
CA LEU A 428 -3.50 12.82 -31.88
C LEU A 428 -2.59 11.77 -32.52
N GLY A 429 -3.07 11.06 -33.54
CA GLY A 429 -2.25 10.07 -34.27
C GLY A 429 -1.04 10.68 -35.00
N GLN A 430 -0.96 12.01 -35.13
CA GLN A 430 0.18 12.73 -35.70
C GLN A 430 1.21 13.17 -34.64
N CYS A 431 0.99 12.86 -33.36
CA CYS A 431 1.91 13.14 -32.25
C CYS A 431 3.09 12.14 -32.24
N MET A 432 3.90 12.15 -33.30
CA MET A 432 4.98 11.19 -33.54
C MET A 432 6.11 11.23 -32.50
N THR A 433 6.21 12.30 -31.72
CA THR A 433 7.21 12.45 -30.64
C THR A 433 6.81 11.75 -29.35
N LEU A 434 5.52 11.44 -29.17
CA LEU A 434 4.98 10.88 -27.94
C LEU A 434 5.48 9.43 -27.77
N ARG A 435 6.33 9.21 -26.76
CA ARG A 435 6.93 7.91 -26.43
C ARG A 435 6.12 7.16 -25.37
N TYR A 436 5.69 7.87 -24.33
CA TYR A 436 5.03 7.30 -23.17
C TYR A 436 3.73 8.03 -22.85
N VAL A 437 2.64 7.28 -22.70
CA VAL A 437 1.42 7.75 -22.04
C VAL A 437 1.26 6.97 -20.74
N PHE A 438 1.51 7.67 -19.64
CA PHE A 438 1.32 7.17 -18.29
C PHE A 438 -0.16 7.35 -17.92
N CYS A 439 -0.84 6.25 -17.61
CA CYS A 439 -2.26 6.24 -17.31
C CYS A 439 -2.51 5.69 -15.91
N GLY A 440 -3.25 6.39 -15.05
CA GLY A 440 -3.44 5.97 -13.66
C GLY A 440 -4.59 6.69 -12.96
N GLY A 441 -4.82 6.37 -11.69
CA GLY A 441 -5.87 6.98 -10.85
C GLY A 441 -7.28 6.40 -11.03
N GLU A 442 -7.57 5.74 -12.15
CA GLU A 442 -8.84 5.01 -12.40
C GLU A 442 -8.55 3.61 -12.99
N PRO A 443 -9.53 2.67 -13.00
CA PRO A 443 -9.38 1.39 -13.68
C PRO A 443 -9.23 1.55 -15.20
N LEU A 444 -8.10 1.09 -15.76
CA LEU A 444 -7.84 1.13 -17.20
C LEU A 444 -8.43 -0.10 -17.91
N SER A 445 -9.40 0.10 -18.81
CA SER A 445 -10.03 -1.00 -19.56
C SER A 445 -9.19 -1.45 -20.75
N LEU A 446 -9.20 -2.76 -21.07
CA LEU A 446 -8.48 -3.26 -22.24
C LEU A 446 -9.13 -2.86 -23.57
N ALA A 447 -10.40 -2.46 -23.57
CA ALA A 447 -11.04 -1.81 -24.72
C ALA A 447 -10.39 -0.45 -25.03
N LEU A 448 -10.16 0.38 -24.00
CA LEU A 448 -9.45 1.65 -24.14
C LEU A 448 -7.99 1.45 -24.56
N CYS A 449 -7.33 0.41 -24.05
CA CYS A 449 -5.97 0.04 -24.47
C CYS A 449 -5.89 -0.33 -25.96
N ARG A 450 -6.89 -1.05 -26.50
CA ARG A 450 -7.00 -1.36 -27.93
C ARG A 450 -7.21 -0.11 -28.79
N ARG A 451 -8.06 0.82 -28.34
CA ARG A 451 -8.23 2.14 -28.98
C ARG A 451 -6.90 2.90 -29.03
N PHE A 452 -6.20 2.98 -27.90
CA PHE A 452 -4.89 3.63 -27.82
C PHE A 452 -3.90 3.04 -28.83
N ALA A 453 -3.73 1.72 -28.85
CA ALA A 453 -2.79 1.06 -29.75
C ALA A 453 -3.14 1.25 -31.25
N ALA A 454 -4.40 1.51 -31.57
CA ALA A 454 -4.82 1.83 -32.94
C ALA A 454 -4.53 3.29 -33.35
N VAL A 455 -4.59 4.24 -32.42
CA VAL A 455 -4.34 5.68 -32.68
C VAL A 455 -2.87 6.06 -32.53
N LEU A 456 -2.16 5.45 -31.58
CA LEU A 456 -0.76 5.73 -31.23
C LEU A 456 0.09 4.44 -31.22
N PRO A 457 0.24 3.73 -32.36
CA PRO A 457 0.95 2.44 -32.43
C PRO A 457 2.45 2.54 -32.14
N HIS A 458 3.03 3.75 -32.14
CA HIS A 458 4.43 4.03 -31.82
C HIS A 458 4.70 4.36 -30.34
N ALA A 459 3.66 4.58 -29.53
CA ALA A 459 3.78 4.98 -28.14
C ALA A 459 3.49 3.80 -27.18
N GLU A 460 4.16 3.76 -26.03
CA GLU A 460 3.87 2.82 -24.95
C GLU A 460 2.78 3.38 -24.02
N LEU A 461 1.69 2.63 -23.84
CA LEU A 461 0.73 2.87 -22.76
C LEU A 461 1.20 2.15 -21.50
N VAL A 462 1.28 2.90 -20.39
CA VAL A 462 1.76 2.38 -19.11
C VAL A 462 0.68 2.59 -18.06
N ASN A 463 0.11 1.53 -17.53
CA ASN A 463 -0.82 1.59 -16.42
C ASN A 463 -0.04 1.75 -15.11
N LEU A 464 -0.35 2.79 -14.34
CA LEU A 464 0.26 3.13 -13.06
C LEU A 464 -0.78 3.07 -11.95
N TYR A 465 -0.37 2.62 -10.77
CA TYR A 465 -1.23 2.56 -9.60
C TYR A 465 -0.48 2.88 -8.32
N GLY A 466 -0.94 3.90 -7.61
CA GLY A 466 -0.70 4.11 -6.19
C GLY A 466 -1.74 5.06 -5.60
N PRO A 467 -2.15 4.89 -4.33
CA PRO A 467 -2.75 5.98 -3.57
C PRO A 467 -1.69 7.00 -3.16
N THR A 468 -2.11 8.24 -2.91
CA THR A 468 -1.22 9.33 -2.47
C THR A 468 -0.39 8.97 -1.21
N GLU A 469 -0.94 8.13 -0.33
CA GLU A 469 -0.27 7.57 0.85
C GLU A 469 0.94 6.66 0.54
N THR A 470 1.16 6.28 -0.72
CA THR A 470 2.32 5.52 -1.20
C THR A 470 3.33 6.35 -1.99
N THR A 471 3.15 7.68 -2.07
CA THR A 471 3.95 8.60 -2.89
C THR A 471 3.75 8.33 -4.39
N ILE A 472 2.65 8.86 -4.93
CA ILE A 472 2.29 8.83 -6.35
C ILE A 472 1.93 7.42 -6.85
N ASP A 473 2.89 6.58 -7.26
CA ASP A 473 2.62 5.27 -7.86
C ASP A 473 3.44 4.14 -7.23
N ALA A 474 2.78 3.10 -6.73
CA ALA A 474 3.39 1.95 -6.07
C ALA A 474 3.64 0.75 -7.00
N THR A 475 2.87 0.62 -8.08
CA THR A 475 2.99 -0.46 -9.07
C THR A 475 2.83 0.09 -10.50
N PHE A 476 3.35 -0.66 -11.48
CA PHE A 476 3.23 -0.34 -12.89
C PHE A 476 3.10 -1.57 -13.78
N TRP A 477 2.48 -1.37 -14.94
CA TRP A 477 2.32 -2.35 -16.01
C TRP A 477 2.49 -1.68 -17.37
N ARG A 478 3.44 -2.15 -18.19
CA ARG A 478 3.43 -1.86 -19.62
C ARG A 478 2.27 -2.62 -20.24
N VAL A 479 1.37 -1.94 -20.95
CA VAL A 479 0.11 -2.53 -21.38
C VAL A 479 0.33 -3.50 -22.53
N GLU A 480 0.30 -4.78 -22.22
CA GLU A 480 0.10 -5.86 -23.18
C GLU A 480 -1.40 -6.07 -23.41
N VAL A 481 -1.82 -6.05 -24.68
CA VAL A 481 -3.21 -6.33 -25.08
C VAL A 481 -3.38 -7.85 -25.27
N ALA A 482 -3.77 -8.53 -24.20
CA ALA A 482 -4.21 -9.93 -24.26
C ALA A 482 -5.73 -10.03 -24.51
N ASP A 483 -6.19 -11.12 -25.12
CA ASP A 483 -7.55 -11.22 -25.64
C ASP A 483 -8.63 -11.40 -24.57
N GLU A 484 -8.34 -12.15 -23.48
CA GLU A 484 -9.36 -12.68 -22.56
C GLU A 484 -9.73 -11.76 -21.38
N ALA A 485 -8.93 -10.74 -21.06
CA ALA A 485 -9.16 -9.89 -19.88
C ALA A 485 -9.97 -8.62 -20.21
N SER A 486 -10.73 -8.11 -19.23
CA SER A 486 -11.50 -6.85 -19.36
C SER A 486 -10.71 -5.60 -18.93
N TRP A 487 -9.76 -5.75 -18.01
CA TRP A 487 -9.03 -4.67 -17.35
C TRP A 487 -7.52 -4.89 -17.45
N ALA A 488 -6.76 -3.82 -17.63
CA ALA A 488 -5.31 -3.88 -17.59
C ALA A 488 -4.83 -4.21 -16.16
N SER A 489 -3.74 -4.96 -16.05
CA SER A 489 -3.12 -5.23 -14.76
C SER A 489 -2.56 -3.95 -14.15
N ILE A 490 -2.58 -3.82 -12.82
CA ILE A 490 -1.75 -2.82 -12.11
C ILE A 490 -0.26 -3.24 -12.06
N GLY A 491 0.03 -4.48 -12.48
CA GLY A 491 1.36 -5.00 -12.74
C GLY A 491 2.17 -5.31 -11.49
N ARG A 492 3.44 -4.88 -11.50
CA ARG A 492 4.45 -5.22 -10.50
C ARG A 492 4.83 -4.00 -9.66
N PRO A 493 5.23 -4.18 -8.39
CA PRO A 493 5.74 -3.07 -7.58
C PRO A 493 6.95 -2.39 -8.23
N ILE A 494 7.02 -1.07 -8.04
CA ILE A 494 8.17 -0.26 -8.41
C ILE A 494 9.40 -0.59 -7.54
N ALA A 495 10.55 -0.01 -7.86
CA ALA A 495 11.76 -0.22 -7.07
C ALA A 495 11.56 0.13 -5.58
N ASN A 496 12.14 -0.69 -4.69
CA ASN A 496 12.06 -0.59 -3.23
C ASN A 496 10.65 -0.67 -2.60
N VAL A 497 9.59 -0.92 -3.37
CA VAL A 497 8.22 -1.11 -2.86
C VAL A 497 7.90 -2.60 -2.68
N CYS A 498 7.03 -2.93 -1.71
CA CYS A 498 6.55 -4.29 -1.46
C CYS A 498 5.02 -4.31 -1.48
N LEU A 499 4.43 -5.16 -2.32
CA LEU A 499 2.99 -5.36 -2.44
C LEU A 499 2.55 -6.62 -1.69
N TYR A 500 1.51 -6.48 -0.87
CA TYR A 500 0.91 -7.55 -0.08
C TYR A 500 -0.55 -7.70 -0.50
N VAL A 501 -0.95 -8.88 -0.95
CA VAL A 501 -2.38 -9.24 -1.12
C VAL A 501 -2.75 -10.16 0.02
N VAL A 502 -3.75 -9.78 0.82
CA VAL A 502 -4.15 -10.54 2.02
C VAL A 502 -5.63 -10.93 1.98
N ASP A 503 -5.96 -11.98 2.73
CA ASP A 503 -7.32 -12.38 3.05
C ASP A 503 -7.95 -11.44 4.12
N PRO A 504 -9.26 -11.55 4.42
CA PRO A 504 -9.91 -10.73 5.46
C PRO A 504 -9.29 -10.88 6.85
N GLU A 505 -8.66 -12.02 7.13
CA GLU A 505 -7.96 -12.36 8.37
C GLU A 505 -6.56 -11.70 8.45
N GLY A 506 -6.02 -11.26 7.32
CA GLY A 506 -4.73 -10.57 7.18
C GLY A 506 -3.54 -11.48 6.88
N ALA A 507 -3.77 -12.76 6.54
CA ALA A 507 -2.75 -13.64 6.00
C ALA A 507 -2.58 -13.44 4.49
N LEU A 508 -1.38 -13.74 3.96
CA LEU A 508 -1.10 -13.55 2.54
C LEU A 508 -1.95 -14.50 1.68
N ALA A 509 -2.68 -13.93 0.73
CA ALA A 509 -3.64 -14.64 -0.09
C ALA A 509 -2.95 -15.36 -1.26
N ALA A 510 -3.32 -16.62 -1.49
CA ALA A 510 -2.88 -17.34 -2.68
C ALA A 510 -3.43 -16.67 -3.97
N PRO A 511 -2.72 -16.76 -5.10
CA PRO A 511 -3.22 -16.32 -6.40
C PRO A 511 -4.62 -16.90 -6.69
N GLY A 512 -5.55 -16.04 -7.09
CA GLY A 512 -6.94 -16.42 -7.41
C GLY A 512 -7.95 -16.45 -6.24
N GLY A 513 -7.52 -16.32 -4.97
CA GLY A 513 -8.44 -16.28 -3.83
C GLY A 513 -9.42 -15.08 -3.87
N ARG A 514 -10.65 -15.25 -3.34
CA ARG A 514 -11.63 -14.14 -3.19
C ARG A 514 -11.07 -13.07 -2.25
N ARG A 515 -10.99 -11.82 -2.72
CA ARG A 515 -10.18 -10.78 -2.10
C ARG A 515 -11.00 -9.78 -1.30
N ARG A 516 -10.42 -9.28 -0.21
CA ARG A 516 -10.60 -7.90 0.22
C ARG A 516 -9.22 -7.24 0.14
N ALA A 517 -9.05 -6.25 -0.73
CA ALA A 517 -7.79 -5.50 -0.77
C ALA A 517 -7.66 -4.72 0.55
N VAL A 518 -6.83 -5.20 1.47
CA VAL A 518 -6.54 -4.51 2.73
C VAL A 518 -5.24 -3.74 2.56
N ASP A 519 -5.34 -2.46 2.21
CA ASP A 519 -4.21 -1.55 2.40
C ASP A 519 -3.92 -1.42 3.91
N ARG A 520 -2.83 -2.08 4.32
CA ARG A 520 -2.24 -1.95 5.64
C ARG A 520 -0.75 -1.69 5.50
N ARG A 521 -0.42 -0.43 5.20
CA ARG A 521 0.80 0.30 5.59
C ARG A 521 1.98 -0.59 5.97
N CYS A 522 2.88 -0.82 5.02
CA CYS A 522 4.17 -1.41 5.30
C CYS A 522 4.94 -0.51 6.31
N ARG A 523 5.10 -0.96 7.56
CA ARG A 523 5.85 -0.23 8.62
C ARG A 523 6.86 -1.14 9.33
N ARG A 524 8.10 -1.12 8.81
CA ARG A 524 9.40 -1.47 9.41
C ARG A 524 10.46 -0.73 8.61
N HIS A 525 11.52 -0.13 9.16
CA HIS A 525 11.89 0.20 10.56
C HIS A 525 12.83 1.42 10.46
N ASP A 526 12.87 2.39 11.36
CA ASP A 526 11.95 2.92 12.40
C ASP A 526 12.58 4.31 12.80
N GLY A 527 12.32 4.87 13.99
CA GLY A 527 13.33 5.75 14.64
C GLY A 527 13.37 7.27 14.35
N LEU A 528 12.24 7.98 14.22
CA LEU A 528 12.17 9.44 14.47
C LEU A 528 10.94 9.79 15.36
N PRO A 529 10.96 10.91 16.11
CA PRO A 529 10.05 11.14 17.23
C PRO A 529 8.59 11.42 16.81
N ARG A 530 7.64 11.00 17.66
CA ARG A 530 6.20 11.22 17.48
C ARG A 530 5.68 12.32 18.41
N LEU A 531 4.82 13.18 17.88
CA LEU A 531 3.81 13.89 18.67
C LEU A 531 2.57 12.97 18.90
N PRO A 532 1.78 13.16 19.98
CA PRO A 532 1.01 12.07 20.56
C PRO A 532 -0.41 11.92 19.98
N GLY A 533 -0.73 10.72 19.48
CA GLY A 533 -2.08 10.32 19.10
C GLY A 533 -2.14 8.87 18.58
N HIS A 534 -3.14 8.11 19.04
CA HIS A 534 -3.54 6.77 18.60
C HIS A 534 -2.66 5.55 18.99
N HIS A 535 -3.37 4.51 19.43
CA HIS A 535 -2.84 3.31 20.10
C HIS A 535 -2.09 2.35 19.16
N ARG A 536 -1.09 1.65 19.72
CA ARG A 536 -0.46 0.45 19.13
C ARG A 536 -0.96 -0.81 19.86
N ALA A 537 -1.25 -1.87 19.12
CA ALA A 537 -1.13 -3.23 19.62
C ALA A 537 0.29 -3.76 19.28
N ALA A 538 0.89 -4.54 20.17
CA ALA A 538 2.27 -5.04 20.00
C ALA A 538 2.29 -6.53 19.67
N PHE A 539 3.21 -6.93 18.78
CA PHE A 539 3.63 -8.33 18.60
C PHE A 539 5.04 -8.52 19.19
N PRO A 540 5.37 -9.70 19.75
CA PRO A 540 6.67 -9.95 20.36
C PRO A 540 7.78 -10.11 19.32
N PRO A 541 9.03 -9.67 19.59
CA PRO A 541 10.16 -9.89 18.70
C PRO A 541 10.68 -11.33 18.80
N ARG A 542 10.98 -11.95 17.65
CA ARG A 542 11.82 -13.17 17.60
C ARG A 542 13.29 -12.80 17.81
N ARG A 543 14.01 -13.59 18.61
CA ARG A 543 15.46 -13.41 18.86
C ARG A 543 16.28 -13.66 17.58
N PRO A 544 17.41 -12.96 17.37
CA PRO A 544 18.36 -13.31 16.32
C PRO A 544 19.07 -14.63 16.66
N LEU A 545 19.32 -15.44 15.64
CA LEU A 545 20.16 -16.64 15.73
C LEU A 545 21.63 -16.24 15.96
N ARG A 546 22.30 -16.89 16.90
CA ARG A 546 23.74 -16.72 17.11
C ARG A 546 24.51 -17.37 15.97
N ALA A 547 25.46 -16.64 15.38
CA ALA A 547 26.49 -17.25 14.55
C ALA A 547 27.34 -18.21 15.40
N SER A 548 27.46 -19.46 14.94
CA SER A 548 28.36 -20.46 15.52
C SER A 548 29.80 -20.15 15.15
N ARG A 549 30.68 -20.07 16.16
CA ARG A 549 32.13 -20.03 15.95
C ARG A 549 32.62 -21.42 15.57
N CYS A 550 33.42 -21.54 14.51
CA CYS A 550 34.28 -22.70 14.33
C CYS A 550 35.47 -22.61 15.30
N PRO A 551 35.84 -23.67 16.03
CA PRO A 551 37.13 -23.77 16.70
C PRO A 551 38.22 -24.11 15.67
N GLY A 552 39.42 -23.55 15.86
CA GLY A 552 40.53 -23.72 14.93
C GLY A 552 41.30 -25.03 15.09
N LEU A 553 42.14 -25.33 14.09
CA LEU A 553 43.23 -26.29 14.18
C LEU A 553 44.51 -25.62 13.69
N SER A 554 45.48 -25.49 14.59
CA SER A 554 46.86 -25.15 14.28
C SER A 554 47.67 -26.43 14.07
N HIS A 555 48.53 -26.49 13.05
CA HIS A 555 49.96 -26.76 13.21
C HIS A 555 50.70 -26.94 11.87
N ARG A 556 51.86 -26.25 11.80
CA ARG A 556 52.95 -26.35 10.81
C ARG A 556 52.69 -25.77 9.43
#